data_AF-A0A317GL93-F1
#
_entry.id   AF-A0A317GL93-F1
#
_cell.length_a   1.000
_cell.length_b   1.000
_cell.length_c   1.000
_cell.angle_alpha   90.00
_cell.angle_beta   90.00
_cell.angle_gamma   90.00
#
_symmetry.space_group_name_H-M   'P 1'
#
loop_
_entity.id
_entity.type
_entity.pdbx_description
1 polymer ?
#
loop_
_entity_poly.entity_id
_entity_poly.type
_entity_poly.pdbx_seq_one_letter_code
_entity_poly.pdbx_strand_id
1 'polypeptide(L)' 'MKTKKTQERVSYFQKRERNLMKWVGYWRRNPQIFVKDYLGIDLKLYQKLLFYMMNKVDFFMYIAARGRTRIPCPDQ' A
#
# COMPACT_ATOMS: atom_id res chain seq x y z
N MET A 1 17.47 -31.05 -22.54
CA MET A 1 18.27 -30.95 -21.30
C MET A 1 18.54 -29.47 -21.02
N LYS A 2 17.93 -28.84 -20.00
CA LYS A 2 18.14 -27.40 -19.73
C LYS A 2 19.54 -27.19 -19.16
N THR A 3 20.34 -26.32 -19.78
CA THR A 3 21.69 -25.95 -19.33
C THR A 3 21.65 -25.40 -17.90
N LYS A 4 22.62 -25.78 -17.04
CA LYS A 4 22.65 -25.45 -15.60
C LYS A 4 22.46 -23.95 -15.30
N LYS A 5 23.02 -23.07 -16.14
CA LYS A 5 22.84 -21.60 -16.03
C LYS A 5 21.38 -21.14 -16.17
N THR A 6 20.57 -21.83 -16.98
CA THR A 6 19.15 -21.51 -17.18
C THR A 6 18.31 -21.91 -15.97
N GLN A 7 18.62 -23.04 -15.34
CA GLN A 7 17.99 -23.49 -14.09
C GLN A 7 18.22 -22.50 -12.94
N GLU A 8 19.46 -22.02 -12.80
CA GLU A 8 19.83 -21.07 -11.76
C GLU A 8 19.15 -19.70 -11.93
N ARG A 9 19.03 -19.22 -13.18
CA ARG A 9 18.30 -17.99 -13.51
C ARG A 9 16.83 -18.08 -13.12
N VAL A 10 16.16 -19.19 -13.46
CA VAL A 10 14.75 -19.41 -13.10
C VAL A 10 14.55 -19.43 -11.58
N SER A 11 15.48 -20.04 -10.83
CA SER A 11 15.41 -20.06 -9.36
C SER A 11 15.56 -18.64 -8.76
N TYR A 12 16.47 -17.83 -9.31
CA TYR A 12 16.64 -16.42 -8.93
C TYR A 12 15.38 -15.60 -9.17
N PHE A 13 14.75 -15.75 -10.34
CA PHE A 13 13.50 -15.04 -10.65
C PHE A 13 12.38 -15.42 -9.68
N GLN A 14 12.19 -16.71 -9.37
CA GLN A 14 11.18 -17.14 -8.41
C GLN A 14 11.45 -16.64 -6.98
N LYS A 15 12.73 -16.51 -6.59
CA LYS A 15 13.10 -15.92 -5.30
C LYS A 15 12.75 -14.43 -5.26
N ARG A 16 13.00 -13.72 -6.36
CA ARG A 16 12.67 -12.29 -6.53
C ARG A 16 11.16 -12.06 -6.50
N GLU A 17 10.38 -12.87 -7.21
CA GLU A 17 8.91 -12.78 -7.19
C GLU A 17 8.35 -13.01 -5.80
N ARG A 18 8.83 -14.04 -5.08
CA ARG A 18 8.41 -14.28 -3.68
C ARG A 18 8.74 -13.11 -2.76
N ASN A 19 9.90 -12.50 -2.94
CA ASN A 19 10.27 -11.32 -2.16
C ASN A 19 9.35 -10.14 -2.52
N LEU A 20 9.11 -9.89 -3.81
CA LEU A 20 8.21 -8.83 -4.27
C LEU A 20 6.80 -9.00 -3.71
N MET A 21 6.25 -10.22 -3.76
CA MET A 21 4.94 -10.53 -3.19
C MET A 21 4.87 -10.25 -1.69
N LYS A 22 5.94 -10.53 -0.93
CA LYS A 22 6.02 -10.19 0.50
C LYS A 22 6.03 -8.67 0.72
N TRP A 23 6.81 -7.93 -0.07
CA TRP A 23 6.86 -6.47 -0.02
C TRP A 23 5.50 -5.85 -0.36
N VAL A 24 4.88 -6.26 -1.46
CA VAL A 24 3.54 -5.77 -1.86
C VAL A 24 2.49 -6.13 -0.81
N GLY A 25 2.54 -7.34 -0.25
CA GLY A 25 1.64 -7.78 0.81
C GLY A 25 1.80 -6.99 2.12
N TYR A 26 3.02 -6.55 2.44
CA TYR A 26 3.29 -5.69 3.60
C TYR A 26 2.59 -4.32 3.46
N TRP A 27 2.74 -3.67 2.31
CA TRP A 27 2.11 -2.38 2.04
C TRP A 27 0.59 -2.49 1.92
N ARG A 28 0.06 -3.56 1.33
CA ARG A 28 -1.40 -3.80 1.25
C ARG A 28 -2.04 -4.04 2.60
N ARG A 29 -1.36 -4.75 3.53
CA ARG A 29 -1.90 -4.98 4.88
C ARG A 29 -1.89 -3.72 5.75
N ASN A 30 -0.98 -2.79 5.48
CA ASN A 30 -0.79 -1.59 6.27
C ASN A 30 -0.87 -0.31 5.42
N PRO A 31 -2.05 0.01 4.86
CA PRO A 31 -2.23 1.20 4.01
C PRO A 31 -1.89 2.51 4.75
N GLN A 32 -2.02 2.54 6.07
CA GLN A 32 -1.67 3.70 6.90
C GLN A 32 -0.17 4.06 6.83
N ILE A 33 0.71 3.06 6.71
CA ILE A 33 2.17 3.28 6.59
C ILE A 33 2.49 3.73 5.17
N PHE A 34 1.80 3.14 4.18
CA PHE A 34 1.96 3.53 2.78
C PHE A 34 1.67 5.03 2.57
N VAL A 35 0.55 5.54 3.10
CA VAL A 35 0.21 6.96 2.91
C VAL A 35 1.18 7.88 3.65
N LYS A 36 1.70 7.47 4.80
CA LYS A 36 2.69 8.25 5.54
C LYS A 36 4.03 8.31 4.82
N ASP A 37 4.58 7.16 4.44
CA ASP A 37 5.96 7.05 3.97
C ASP A 37 6.10 7.30 2.46
N TYR A 38 5.12 6.91 1.63
CA TYR A 38 5.17 7.14 0.18
C TYR A 38 4.55 8.46 -0.24
N LEU A 39 3.42 8.86 0.38
CA LEU A 39 2.72 10.09 0.01
C LEU A 39 3.15 11.28 0.88
N GLY A 40 3.79 11.05 2.03
CA GLY A 40 4.23 12.13 2.92
C GLY A 40 3.09 12.86 3.63
N ILE A 41 1.89 12.27 3.69
CA ILE A 41 0.70 12.92 4.25
C ILE A 41 0.43 12.36 5.64
N ASP A 42 0.39 13.23 6.65
CA ASP A 42 -0.05 12.83 7.98
C ASP A 42 -1.58 12.82 8.08
N LEU A 43 -2.16 11.62 8.02
CA LEU A 43 -3.60 11.45 8.07
C LEU A 43 -4.14 11.61 9.50
N LYS A 44 -5.25 12.35 9.62
CA LYS A 44 -6.04 12.40 10.86
C LYS A 44 -6.58 11.00 11.19
N LEU A 45 -6.79 10.72 12.48
CA LEU A 45 -7.23 9.40 12.98
C LEU A 45 -8.46 8.85 12.23
N TYR A 46 -9.43 9.72 11.95
CA TYR A 46 -10.65 9.36 11.21
C TYR A 46 -10.35 8.95 9.75
N GLN A 47 -9.38 9.58 9.09
CA GLN A 47 -8.98 9.23 7.72
C GLN A 47 -8.29 7.86 7.69
N LYS A 48 -7.49 7.54 8.71
CA LYS A 48 -6.84 6.22 8.86
C LYS A 48 -7.88 5.10 8.97
N LEU A 49 -8.94 5.30 9.76
CA LEU A 49 -10.02 4.32 9.92
C LEU A 49 -10.85 4.14 8.64
N LEU A 50 -11.17 5.23 7.95
CA LEU A 50 -11.86 5.18 6.66
C LEU A 50 -11.06 4.40 5.62
N PHE A 51 -9.77 4.71 5.49
CA PHE A 51 -8.91 4.06 4.51
C PHE A 51 -8.78 2.56 4.77
N TYR A 52 -8.77 2.16 6.04
CA TYR A 52 -8.80 0.75 6.43
C TYR A 52 -10.11 0.07 6.03
N MET A 53 -11.26 0.71 6.27
CA MET A 53 -12.57 0.17 5.88
C MET A 53 -12.73 0.08 4.36
N MET A 54 -12.30 1.11 3.62
CA MET A 54 -12.30 1.13 2.15
C MET A 54 -11.41 0.05 1.54
N ASN A 55 -10.32 -0.33 2.20
CA ASN A 55 -9.43 -1.39 1.72
C ASN A 55 -9.98 -2.80 1.98
N LYS A 56 -10.88 -2.95 2.97
CA LYS A 56 -11.43 -4.24 3.41
C LYS A 56 -12.76 -4.62 2.78
N VAL A 57 -13.54 -3.64 2.33
CA VAL A 57 -14.92 -3.85 1.86
C VAL A 57 -15.06 -3.27 0.44
N ASP A 58 -15.55 -4.09 -0.50
CA ASP A 58 -15.71 -3.69 -1.91
C ASP A 58 -16.77 -2.58 -2.10
N PHE A 59 -17.79 -2.55 -1.24
CA PHE A 59 -18.85 -1.53 -1.22
C PHE A 59 -18.86 -0.80 0.11
N PHE A 60 -18.18 0.35 0.17
CA PHE A 60 -18.17 1.21 1.34
C PHE A 60 -18.74 2.60 0.99
N MET A 61 -19.86 2.97 1.62
CA MET A 61 -20.46 4.29 1.45
C MET A 61 -20.08 5.21 2.62
N TYR A 62 -19.30 6.26 2.33
CA TYR A 62 -18.91 7.28 3.30
C TYR A 62 -19.68 8.58 3.07
N ILE A 63 -20.46 9.00 4.07
CA ILE A 63 -21.20 10.26 4.05
C ILE A 63 -20.36 11.35 4.74
N ALA A 64 -19.66 12.14 3.93
CA ALA A 64 -18.86 13.28 4.39
C ALA A 64 -19.70 14.57 4.41
N ALA A 65 -19.52 15.38 5.44
CA ALA A 65 -19.97 16.78 5.44
C ALA A 65 -18.83 17.63 4.88
N ARG A 66 -19.14 18.56 3.96
CA ARG A 66 -18.14 19.39 3.29
C ARG A 66 -17.37 20.22 4.33
N GLY A 67 -16.05 20.28 4.20
CA GLY A 67 -15.13 20.95 5.15
C GLY A 67 -14.29 20.02 6.04
N ARG A 68 -14.50 18.69 6.01
CA ARG A 68 -13.73 17.73 6.82
C ARG A 68 -12.35 17.34 6.25
N THR A 69 -11.98 17.85 5.07
CA THR A 69 -10.81 17.39 4.29
C THR A 69 -9.85 18.54 3.94
N ARG A 70 -9.56 19.42 4.91
CA ARG A 70 -8.48 20.40 4.72
C ARG A 70 -7.15 19.70 4.96
N ILE A 71 -6.44 19.37 3.88
CA ILE A 71 -5.01 19.06 3.93
C ILE A 71 -4.32 20.41 4.13
N PRO A 72 -3.61 20.67 5.24
CA PRO A 72 -2.76 21.84 5.32
C PRO A 72 -1.71 21.72 4.21
N CYS A 73 -1.63 22.71 3.32
CA CYS A 73 -0.49 22.82 2.43
C CYS A 73 0.77 22.87 3.31
N PRO A 74 1.84 22.13 2.98
CA PRO A 74 3.13 22.39 3.61
C PRO A 74 3.47 23.86 3.36
N ASP A 75 3.66 24.59 4.45
CA ASP A 75 3.71 26.04 4.48
C ASP A 75 4.79 26.61 3.55
N GLN A 76 4.45 27.79 3.02
CA GLN A 76 5.32 28.92 2.69
C GLN A 76 6.56 29.03 3.59
#